data_AF-A0A7W0RVZ2-F1
#
_entry.id   AF-A0A7W0RVZ2-F1
#
_cell.length_a   1.000
_cell.length_b   1.000
_cell.length_c   1.000
_cell.angle_alpha   90.00
_cell.angle_beta   90.00
_cell.angle_gamma   90.00
#
_symmetry.space_group_name_H-M   'P 1'
#
loop_
_entity.id
_entity.type
_entity.pdbx_description
1 polymer ?
#
loop_
_entity_poly.entity_id
_entity_poly.type
_entity_poly.pdbx_seq_one_letter_code
_entity_poly.pdbx_strand_id
1 'polypeptide(L)' 'MTFKAVLILLALLLLAGMIGRSFAPRVDRPRNGRAVEAAQKCPACGAYALKGALCGRADCPRA' A
#
# COMPACT_ATOMS: atom_id res chain seq x y z
N MET A 1 24.89 -24.01 -32.35
CA MET A 1 24.12 -22.92 -33.01
C MET A 1 22.79 -22.63 -32.32
N THR A 2 22.08 -23.65 -31.82
CA THR A 2 20.80 -23.52 -31.09
C THR A 2 20.85 -22.60 -29.86
N PHE A 3 21.92 -22.66 -29.06
CA PHE A 3 22.05 -21.86 -27.84
C PHE A 3 22.04 -20.34 -28.11
N LYS A 4 22.69 -19.89 -29.19
CA LYS A 4 22.66 -18.49 -29.63
C LYS A 4 21.26 -18.06 -30.05
N ALA A 5 20.53 -18.91 -30.76
CA ALA A 5 19.15 -18.63 -31.18
C ALA A 5 18.21 -18.49 -29.98
N VAL A 6 18.36 -19.37 -28.96
CA VAL A 6 17.58 -19.29 -27.72
C VAL A 6 17.87 -17.99 -26.98
N LEU A 7 19.14 -17.58 -26.85
CA LEU A 7 19.52 -16.32 -26.21
C LEU A 7 18.96 -15.09 -26.93
N ILE A 8 18.98 -15.09 -28.27
CA ILE A 8 18.43 -14.00 -29.09
C ILE A 8 16.91 -13.91 -28.89
N LEU A 9 16.22 -15.04 -28.87
CA LEU A 9 14.76 -15.08 -28.67
C LEU A 9 14.37 -14.60 -27.27
N LEU A 10 15.14 -14.98 -26.24
CA LEU A 10 14.94 -14.51 -24.86
C LEU A 10 15.18 -13.00 -24.74
N ALA A 11 16.22 -12.48 -25.38
CA ALA A 11 16.52 -11.05 -25.40
C ALA A 11 15.39 -10.24 -26.06
N LEU A 12 14.84 -10.73 -27.17
CA LEU A 12 13.70 -10.10 -27.85
C LEU A 12 12.44 -10.06 -26.98
N LEU A 13 12.13 -11.16 -26.28
CA LEU A 13 10.98 -11.21 -25.36
C LEU A 13 11.13 -10.23 -24.19
N LEU A 14 12.34 -10.14 -23.61
CA LEU A 14 12.65 -9.19 -22.54
C LEU A 14 12.51 -7.74 -23.01
N LEU A 15 13.04 -7.41 -24.19
CA LEU A 15 12.90 -6.08 -24.79
C LEU A 15 11.43 -5.72 -25.04
N ALA A 16 10.65 -6.63 -25.62
CA ALA A 16 9.22 -6.43 -25.85
C ALA A 16 8.45 -6.22 -24.54
N GLY A 17 8.76 -6.99 -23.50
CA GLY A 17 8.14 -6.86 -22.18
C GLY A 17 8.49 -5.53 -21.49
N MET A 18 9.73 -5.04 -21.63
CA MET A 18 10.11 -3.72 -21.09
C MET A 18 9.41 -2.57 -21.81
N ILE A 19 9.32 -2.63 -23.14
CA ILE A 19 8.61 -1.62 -23.94
C ILE A 19 7.12 -1.65 -23.56
N GLY A 20 6.51 -2.83 -23.50
CA GLY A 20 5.13 -3.00 -23.06
C GLY A 20 4.89 -2.47 -21.65
N ARG A 21 5.84 -2.65 -20.72
CA ARG A 21 5.75 -2.12 -19.35
C ARG A 21 5.91 -0.60 -19.28
N SER A 22 6.70 0.01 -20.17
CA SER A 22 6.81 1.48 -20.25
C SER A 22 5.54 2.14 -20.78
N PHE A 23 4.79 1.45 -21.65
CA PHE A 23 3.48 1.90 -22.13
C PHE A 23 2.31 1.40 -21.28
N ALA A 24 2.54 0.44 -20.39
CA ALA A 24 1.51 -0.03 -19.48
C ALA A 24 1.11 1.13 -18.57
N PRO A 25 -0.16 1.60 -18.64
CA PRO A 25 -0.62 2.64 -17.75
C PRO A 25 -0.40 2.14 -16.34
N ARG A 26 0.35 2.91 -15.54
CA ARG A 26 0.43 2.68 -14.10
C ARG A 26 -1.01 2.67 -13.64
N VAL A 27 -1.49 1.51 -13.19
CA VAL A 27 -2.77 1.41 -12.52
C VAL A 27 -2.59 2.24 -11.26
N ASP A 28 -2.96 3.51 -11.34
CA ASP A 28 -3.08 4.38 -10.19
C ASP A 28 -4.04 3.67 -9.26
N ARG A 29 -3.49 3.05 -8.21
CA ARG A 29 -4.30 2.46 -7.15
C ARG A 29 -5.22 3.57 -6.70
N PRO A 30 -6.55 3.40 -6.79
CA PRO A 30 -7.45 4.42 -6.31
C PRO A 30 -7.07 4.66 -4.86
N ARG A 31 -6.56 5.87 -4.60
CA ARG A 31 -6.27 6.38 -3.28
C ARG A 31 -7.63 6.59 -2.63
N ASN A 32 -8.30 5.49 -2.30
CA ASN A 32 -9.54 5.50 -1.56
C ASN A 32 -9.16 6.07 -0.20
N GLY A 33 -9.32 7.39 -0.09
CA GLY A 33 -8.89 8.23 1.01
C GLY A 33 -9.75 8.04 2.24
N ARG A 34 -10.05 6.79 2.61
CA ARG A 34 -10.30 6.49 4.01
C ARG A 34 -8.92 6.56 4.66
N ALA A 35 -8.54 7.76 5.11
CA ALA A 35 -7.49 7.90 6.09
C ALA A 35 -7.83 6.89 7.19
N VAL A 36 -7.03 5.83 7.31
CA VAL A 36 -7.19 4.88 8.40
C VAL A 36 -6.99 5.71 9.66
N GLU A 37 -8.09 6.01 10.35
CA GLU A 37 -8.05 6.74 11.60
C GLU A 37 -7.25 5.90 12.58
N ALA A 38 -5.98 6.25 12.75
CA ALA A 38 -5.09 5.52 13.63
C ALA A 38 -5.66 5.60 15.05
N ALA A 39 -5.95 4.45 15.65
CA ALA A 39 -6.31 4.40 17.05
C ALA A 39 -5.15 4.96 17.87
N GLN A 40 -5.45 5.91 18.76
CA GLN A 40 -4.50 6.54 19.66
C GLN A 40 -4.80 6.11 21.08
N LYS A 41 -3.75 5.98 21.90
CA LYS A 41 -3.88 5.59 23.29
C LYS A 41 -4.25 6.82 24.12
N CYS A 42 -5.30 6.72 24.93
CA CYS A 42 -5.71 7.77 25.85
C CYS A 42 -4.62 7.95 26.93
N PRO A 43 -4.10 9.16 27.15
CA PRO A 43 -3.01 9.41 28.10
C PRO A 43 -3.43 9.24 29.57
N ALA A 44 -4.74 9.22 29.86
CA ALA A 44 -5.25 9.12 31.24
C ALA A 44 -5.46 7.67 31.70
N CYS A 45 -6.14 6.85 30.91
CA CYS A 45 -6.51 5.46 31.28
C CYS A 45 -5.91 4.39 30.36
N GLY A 46 -5.13 4.78 29.35
CA GLY A 46 -4.43 3.84 28.47
C GLY A 46 -5.32 3.07 27.48
N ALA A 47 -6.62 3.35 27.41
CA ALA A 47 -7.53 2.74 26.44
C ALA A 47 -7.28 3.28 25.03
N TYR A 48 -7.53 2.47 24.00
CA TYR A 48 -7.43 2.91 22.61
C TYR A 48 -8.74 3.59 22.17
N ALA A 49 -8.62 4.77 21.58
CA ALA A 49 -9.73 5.52 21.01
C ALA A 49 -9.33 6.05 19.61
N LEU A 50 -10.31 6.43 18.80
CA LEU A 50 -10.04 7.05 17.51
C LEU A 50 -9.36 8.41 17.72
N LYS A 51 -8.43 8.78 16.84
CA LYS A 51 -7.69 10.05 16.92
C LYS A 51 -8.68 11.22 16.81
N GLY A 52 -8.86 11.96 17.89
CA GLY A 52 -9.80 13.09 17.98
C GLY A 52 -11.16 12.75 18.59
N ALA A 53 -11.43 11.48 18.90
CA ALA A 53 -12.61 11.06 19.64
C ALA A 53 -12.38 11.06 21.15
N LEU A 54 -13.45 11.23 21.91
CA LEU A 54 -13.46 11.06 23.37
C LEU A 54 -13.13 9.61 23.75
N CYS A 55 -12.57 9.41 24.93
CA CYS A 55 -12.22 8.08 25.40
C CYS A 55 -13.49 7.34 25.81
N GLY A 56 -13.96 6.37 25.01
CA GLY A 56 -15.21 5.64 25.26
C GLY A 56 -15.24 4.71 26.48
N ARG A 57 -14.28 4.82 27.40
CA ARG A 57 -14.22 4.00 28.62
C ARG A 57 -14.86 4.79 29.76
N ALA A 58 -16.00 4.30 30.28
CA ALA A 58 -16.79 4.98 31.31
C ALA A 58 -15.99 5.32 32.58
N ASP A 59 -14.98 4.51 32.91
CA ASP A 59 -14.12 4.71 34.09
C ASP A 59 -12.92 5.64 33.83
N CYS A 60 -12.83 6.26 32.65
CA CYS A 60 -11.71 7.14 32.30
C CYS A 60 -12.01 8.57 32.78
N PRO A 61 -11.09 9.24 33.50
CA PRO A 61 -11.31 10.61 33.98
C PRO A 61 -11.33 11.67 32.86
N ARG A 62 -11.14 11.24 31.59
CA ARG A 62 -11.21 12.08 30.37
C ARG A 62 -12.19 11.48 29.34
N ALA A 63 -13.18 10.71 29.80
CA ALA A 63 -14.25 10.18 28.96
C ALA A 63 -15.19 11.30 28.46
#